data_AF-A0A937VQG0-F1
#
_entry.id   AF-A0A937VQG0-F1
#
_cell.length_a   1.000
_cell.length_b   1.000
_cell.length_c   1.000
_cell.angle_alpha   90.00
_cell.angle_beta   90.00
_cell.angle_gamma   90.00
#
_symmetry.space_group_name_H-M   'P 1'
#
loop_
_entity.id
_entity.type
_entity.pdbx_description
1 polymer ?
#
loop_
_entity_poly.entity_id
_entity_poly.type
_entity_poly.pdbx_seq_one_letter_code
_entity_poly.pdbx_strand_id
1 'polypeptide(L)'
;MAQEREVSIMVRVMTIRDGTHGISLAMPNKLIGEWTDSGAGSLTVTEEMGVQILSLDGSQRYLLSMPGTPLRVEKVSDTEATIVVML
;
A
#
# COMPACT_ATOMS: atom_id res chain seq x y z
N MET A 1 6.16 26.79 11.42
CA MET A 1 4.97 26.26 10.72
C MET A 1 5.45 25.06 9.94
N ALA A 2 4.92 23.86 10.20
CA ALA A 2 5.26 22.70 9.39
C ALA A 2 4.70 22.95 7.99
N GLN A 3 5.55 22.77 6.96
CA GLN A 3 5.12 22.89 5.58
C GLN A 3 4.30 21.65 5.25
N GLU A 4 3.01 21.83 4.96
CA GLU A 4 2.13 20.75 4.50
C GLU A 4 2.77 20.10 3.28
N ARG A 5 3.00 18.78 3.36
CA ARG A 5 3.70 18.04 2.32
C ARG A 5 2.84 16.91 1.80
N GLU A 6 2.57 16.95 0.50
CA GLU A 6 2.00 15.80 -0.21
C GLU A 6 3.03 14.68 -0.33
N VAL A 7 2.61 13.47 0.02
CA VAL A 7 3.43 12.28 -0.02
C VAL A 7 2.68 11.16 -0.72
N SER A 8 3.28 10.64 -1.79
CA SER A 8 2.81 9.42 -2.47
C SER A 8 3.43 8.18 -1.83
N ILE A 9 2.59 7.23 -1.47
CA ILE A 9 2.95 5.91 -0.95
C ILE A 9 2.41 4.85 -1.89
N MET A 10 3.30 4.06 -2.48
CA MET A 10 3.00 2.88 -3.26
C MET A 10 2.92 1.66 -2.33
N VAL A 11 1.86 0.89 -2.47
CA VAL A 11 1.59 -0.38 -1.80
C VAL A 11 1.61 -1.47 -2.84
N ARG A 12 2.44 -2.50 -2.68
CA ARG A 12 2.57 -3.59 -3.64
C ARG A 12 2.54 -4.96 -2.98
N VAL A 13 1.83 -5.90 -3.59
CA VAL A 13 1.95 -7.34 -3.32
C VAL A 13 2.89 -7.91 -4.39
N MET A 14 4.09 -8.34 -4.00
CA MET A 14 5.11 -8.76 -4.95
C MET A 14 6.16 -9.64 -4.28
N THR A 15 7.07 -10.21 -5.08
CA THR A 15 8.34 -10.72 -4.55
C THR A 15 9.16 -9.55 -4.02
N ILE A 16 9.44 -9.55 -2.72
CA ILE A 16 10.21 -8.50 -2.03
C ILE A 16 11.72 -8.77 -2.13
N ARG A 17 12.56 -7.85 -1.63
CA ARG A 17 14.03 -7.88 -1.85
C ARG A 17 14.75 -9.14 -1.37
N ASP A 18 14.20 -9.86 -0.39
CA ASP A 18 14.78 -11.12 0.10
C ASP A 18 14.41 -12.35 -0.75
N GLY A 19 13.63 -12.14 -1.82
CA GLY A 19 13.18 -13.19 -2.74
C GLY A 19 11.89 -13.89 -2.30
N THR A 20 11.33 -13.55 -1.14
CA THR A 20 10.05 -14.11 -0.68
C THR A 20 8.86 -13.32 -1.23
N HIS A 21 7.69 -13.96 -1.29
CA HIS A 21 6.44 -13.27 -1.59
C HIS A 21 6.00 -12.45 -0.39
N GLY A 22 5.56 -11.21 -0.61
CA GLY A 22 5.17 -10.33 0.48
C GLY A 22 4.62 -8.99 0.03
N ILE A 23 4.72 -8.02 0.93
CA ILE A 23 4.14 -6.68 0.76
C ILE A 23 5.27 -5.65 0.86
N SER A 24 5.24 -4.65 -0.03
CA SER A 24 6.21 -3.55 -0.09
C SER A 24 5.49 -2.21 0.02
N LEU A 25 6.01 -1.33 0.89
CA LEU A 25 5.61 0.07 1.02
C LEU A 25 6.77 0.97 0.61
N ALA A 26 6.53 1.87 -0.36
CA ALA A 26 7.56 2.74 -0.90
C ALA A 26 7.04 4.13 -1.23
N MET A 27 7.87 5.15 -1.07
CA MET A 27 7.76 6.43 -1.75
C MET A 27 8.50 6.34 -3.10
N PRO A 28 8.27 7.26 -4.05
CA PRO A 28 8.90 7.24 -5.38
C PRO A 28 10.43 6.98 -5.36
N ASN A 29 11.13 7.50 -4.35
CA ASN A 29 12.59 7.41 -4.24
C ASN A 29 13.08 6.72 -2.96
N LYS A 30 12.19 6.07 -2.20
CA LYS A 30 12.56 5.51 -0.89
C LYS A 30 11.67 4.34 -0.51
N LEU A 31 12.27 3.18 -0.23
CA LEU A 31 11.57 2.10 0.42
C LEU A 31 11.29 2.45 1.89
N ILE A 32 10.04 2.29 2.33
CA ILE A 32 9.62 2.50 3.71
C ILE A 32 9.79 1.20 4.49
N GLY A 33 9.29 0.10 3.94
CA GLY A 33 9.37 -1.21 4.57
C GLY A 33 8.84 -2.32 3.68
N GLU A 34 9.24 -3.54 3.99
CA GLU A 34 8.77 -4.78 3.37
C GLU A 34 8.58 -5.82 4.46
N TRP A 35 7.64 -6.72 4.26
CA TRP A 35 7.51 -7.91 5.09
C TRP A 35 7.04 -9.09 4.26
N THR A 36 7.55 -10.27 4.60
CA THR A 36 7.17 -11.54 4.00
C THR A 36 5.73 -11.86 4.37
N ASP A 37 4.94 -12.21 3.37
CA ASP A 37 3.60 -12.77 3.55
C ASP A 37 3.22 -13.58 2.30
N SER A 38 3.36 -14.89 2.39
CA SER A 38 3.04 -15.80 1.29
C SER A 38 1.55 -15.92 0.96
N GLY A 39 0.68 -15.41 1.83
CA GLY A 39 -0.76 -15.47 1.62
C GLY A 39 -1.35 -14.18 1.06
N ALA A 40 -0.59 -13.08 0.98
CA ALA A 40 -1.00 -11.86 0.30
C ALA A 40 -1.19 -12.14 -1.20
N GLY A 41 -2.35 -11.81 -1.76
CA GLY A 41 -2.71 -12.13 -3.13
C GLY A 41 -2.88 -10.90 -4.00
N SER A 42 -3.82 -10.03 -3.62
CA SER A 42 -4.22 -8.87 -4.42
C SER A 42 -4.57 -7.67 -3.55
N LEU A 43 -4.86 -6.54 -4.20
CA LEU A 43 -5.21 -5.27 -3.60
C LEU A 43 -6.55 -4.74 -4.13
N THR A 44 -7.26 -4.04 -3.27
CA THR A 44 -8.37 -3.15 -3.63
C THR A 44 -8.31 -1.87 -2.80
N VAL A 45 -9.04 -0.85 -3.23
CA VAL A 45 -9.17 0.43 -2.52
C VAL A 45 -10.54 0.50 -1.87
N THR A 46 -10.63 1.13 -0.70
CA THR A 46 -11.91 1.31 0.02
C THR A 46 -12.48 2.70 -0.21
N GLU A 47 -13.77 2.89 0.12
CA GLU A 47 -14.42 4.20 0.05
C GLU A 47 -13.79 5.21 1.02
N GLU A 48 -13.23 4.74 2.13
CA GLU A 48 -12.50 5.53 3.12
C GLU A 48 -11.04 5.82 2.76
N MET A 49 -10.69 5.66 1.47
CA MET A 49 -9.34 5.88 0.93
C MET A 49 -8.25 4.99 1.55
N GLY A 50 -8.63 3.82 2.06
CA GLY A 50 -7.71 2.77 2.49
C GLY A 50 -7.31 1.83 1.36
N VAL A 51 -6.28 1.02 1.60
CA VAL A 51 -5.91 -0.11 0.73
C VAL A 51 -6.15 -1.42 1.48
N GLN A 52 -7.06 -2.23 0.97
CA GLN A 52 -7.26 -3.60 1.43
C GLN A 52 -6.28 -4.52 0.71
N ILE A 53 -5.57 -5.32 1.48
CA ILE A 53 -4.76 -6.43 0.99
C ILE A 53 -5.58 -7.70 1.19
N LEU A 54 -5.82 -8.40 0.10
CA LEU A 54 -6.63 -9.62 0.06
C LEU A 54 -5.72 -10.84 0.02
N SER A 55 -6.17 -11.93 0.64
CA SER A 55 -5.57 -13.24 0.49
C SER A 55 -5.83 -13.83 -0.91
N LEU A 56 -5.15 -14.91 -1.25
CA LEU A 56 -5.40 -15.65 -2.50
C LEU A 56 -6.84 -16.15 -2.67
N ASP A 57 -7.56 -16.37 -1.57
CA ASP A 57 -8.99 -16.76 -1.56
C ASP A 57 -9.95 -15.55 -1.59
N GLY A 58 -9.43 -14.32 -1.69
CA GLY A 58 -10.20 -13.08 -1.69
C GLY A 58 -10.61 -12.58 -0.29
N SER A 59 -10.29 -13.29 0.78
CA SER A 59 -10.56 -12.82 2.15
C SER A 59 -9.67 -11.61 2.50
N GLN A 60 -10.19 -10.67 3.28
CA GLN A 60 -9.40 -9.53 3.75
C GLN A 60 -8.28 -10.01 4.68
N ARG A 61 -7.04 -9.66 4.36
CA ARG A 61 -5.86 -9.95 5.17
C ARG A 61 -5.39 -8.73 5.96
N TYR A 62 -5.27 -7.59 5.28
CA TYR A 62 -4.90 -6.33 5.90
C TYR A 62 -5.78 -5.19 5.41
N LEU A 63 -5.96 -4.17 6.25
CA LEU A 63 -6.42 -2.86 5.86
C LEU A 63 -5.30 -1.87 6.18
N LEU A 64 -4.73 -1.28 5.14
CA LEU A 64 -3.70 -0.26 5.26
C LEU A 64 -4.37 1.12 5.19
N SER A 65 -4.17 1.90 6.25
CA SER A 65 -4.52 3.32 6.32
C SER A 65 -3.26 4.13 6.60
N MET A 66 -3.24 5.37 6.13
CA MET A 66 -2.10 6.26 6.28
C MET A 66 -2.37 7.32 7.34
N PRO A 67 -1.36 7.70 8.15
CA PRO A 67 -1.46 8.91 8.95
C PRO A 67 -1.52 10.15 8.05
N GLY A 68 -2.20 11.19 8.50
CA GLY A 68 -2.47 12.41 7.72
C GLY A 68 -3.84 12.39 7.04
N THR A 69 -4.07 13.35 6.15
CA THR A 69 -5.33 13.47 5.40
C THR A 69 -5.18 12.82 4.03
N PRO A 70 -5.91 11.72 3.73
CA PRO A 70 -5.92 11.14 2.40
C PRO A 70 -6.46 12.14 1.37
N LEU A 71 -5.71 12.35 0.28
CA LEU A 71 -6.11 13.21 -0.83
C LEU A 71 -6.64 12.39 -2.01
N ARG A 72 -6.00 11.25 -2.28
CA ARG A 72 -6.43 10.30 -3.30
C ARG A 72 -5.89 8.91 -3.00
N VAL A 73 -6.63 7.90 -3.44
CA VAL A 73 -6.15 6.53 -3.55
C VAL A 73 -6.46 6.02 -4.95
N GLU A 74 -5.52 5.32 -5.55
CA GLU A 74 -5.65 4.77 -6.89
C GLU A 74 -5.18 3.32 -6.90
N LYS A 75 -6.02 2.43 -7.42
CA LYS A 75 -5.62 1.06 -7.76
C LYS A 75 -4.94 1.10 -9.13
N VAL A 76 -3.64 0.82 -9.16
CA VAL A 76 -2.83 0.78 -10.38
C VAL A 76 -2.96 -0.58 -11.08
N SER A 77 -3.00 -1.66 -10.28
CA SER A 77 -3.20 -3.03 -10.75
C SER A 77 -3.83 -3.88 -9.65
N ASP A 78 -4.08 -5.17 -9.92
CA ASP A 78 -4.51 -6.11 -8.90
C ASP A 78 -3.50 -6.31 -7.77
N THR A 79 -2.25 -5.89 -7.94
CA THR A 79 -1.20 -6.04 -6.92
C THR A 79 -0.53 -4.72 -6.56
N GLU A 80 -0.99 -3.59 -7.10
CA GLU A 80 -0.40 -2.28 -6.83
C GLU A 80 -1.46 -1.19 -6.63
N ALA A 81 -1.27 -0.39 -5.59
CA ALA A 81 -2.07 0.79 -5.32
C ALA A 81 -1.17 1.95 -4.86
N THR A 82 -1.60 3.18 -5.12
CA THR A 82 -0.95 4.40 -4.64
C THR A 82 -1.90 5.19 -3.76
N ILE A 83 -1.44 5.57 -2.56
CA ILE A 83 -2.14 6.50 -1.67
C ILE A 83 -1.36 7.80 -1.66
N VAL A 84 -2.04 8.94 -1.81
CA VAL A 84 -1.44 10.27 -1.59
C VAL A 84 -2.06 10.88 -0.35
N VAL A 85 -1.20 11.29 0.58
CA VAL A 85 -1.60 11.93 1.84
C VAL A 85 -0.96 13.29 2.01
N MET A 86 -1.64 14.17 2.73
CA MET A 86 -1.11 15.40 3.28
C MET A 86 -0.64 15.17 4.72
N LEU A 87 0.64 15.46 4.99
CA LEU A 87 1.28 15.39 6.31
C LEU A 87 1.51 16.77 6.93
#